data_AF-A0A8T3V3W9-F1
#
_entry.id   AF-A0A8T3V3W9-F1
#
_cell.length_a   1.000
_cell.length_b   1.000
_cell.length_c   1.000
_cell.angle_alpha   90.00
_cell.angle_beta   90.00
_cell.angle_gamma   90.00
#
_symmetry.space_group_name_H-M   'P 1'
#
loop_
_entity.id
_entity.type
_entity.pdbx_description
1 polymer ?
#
loop_
_entity_poly.entity_id
_entity_poly.type
_entity_poly.pdbx_seq_one_letter_code
_entity_poly.pdbx_strand_id
1 'polypeptide(L)'
;MFFHNPLLIALTFIGANIPDFDHKFKKDHVYKLIILGLIVFISLYILKLPYFVGLIIVFLGITFYFSEHRSFTHSIFGALVLTSAVSLIIIWSYELVLGFTILDNSYLIIAVLIALLSFLFLNKKLLLVFLPVFFLSLFFIKDVNFNYIEIVLALFLGVFSHIVLDSFTPAGIKIFAPLSSKKVYKRFGLISIFILVIFAIMYRLPILFKLFEQYISMF
;
A
#
# COMPACT_ATOMS: atom_id res chain seq x y z
N MET A 1 -13.81 -1.01 6.37
CA MET A 1 -14.43 -2.35 6.23
C MET A 1 -13.49 -3.46 6.70
N PHE A 2 -12.25 -3.51 6.17
CA PHE A 2 -11.28 -4.55 6.56
C PHE A 2 -10.49 -4.23 7.83
N PHE A 3 -10.08 -2.98 8.06
CA PHE A 3 -9.20 -2.61 9.17
C PHE A 3 -9.80 -1.53 10.07
N HIS A 4 -9.46 -1.61 11.37
CA HIS A 4 -9.63 -0.52 12.34
C HIS A 4 -8.29 0.10 12.75
N ASN A 5 -7.17 -0.52 12.36
CA ASN A 5 -5.83 -0.07 12.67
C ASN A 5 -5.47 1.16 11.81
N PRO A 6 -5.10 2.31 12.41
CA PRO A 6 -4.71 3.49 11.67
C PRO A 6 -3.51 3.24 10.72
N LEU A 7 -2.58 2.36 11.09
CA LEU A 7 -1.44 1.97 10.25
C LEU A 7 -1.91 1.29 8.95
N LEU A 8 -2.85 0.34 9.06
CA LEU A 8 -3.35 -0.41 7.90
C LEU A 8 -4.25 0.46 7.01
N ILE A 9 -5.03 1.36 7.60
CA ILE A 9 -5.82 2.35 6.87
C ILE A 9 -4.88 3.28 6.07
N ALA A 10 -3.82 3.77 6.72
CA ALA A 10 -2.81 4.59 6.08
C ALA A 10 -2.13 3.87 4.90
N LEU A 11 -1.75 2.60 5.07
CA LEU A 11 -1.19 1.78 3.99
C LEU A 11 -2.17 1.58 2.83
N THR A 12 -3.45 1.37 3.12
CA THR A 12 -4.49 1.25 2.08
C THR A 12 -4.60 2.55 1.29
N PHE A 13 -4.58 3.71 1.98
CA PHE A 13 -4.64 5.02 1.34
C PHE A 13 -3.40 5.32 0.49
N ILE A 14 -2.20 5.03 1.01
CA ILE A 14 -0.95 5.16 0.25
C ILE A 14 -0.99 4.24 -0.97
N GLY A 15 -1.36 2.98 -0.79
CA GLY A 15 -1.48 1.98 -1.85
C GLY A 15 -2.34 2.44 -3.03
N ALA A 16 -3.46 3.10 -2.75
CA ALA A 16 -4.37 3.62 -3.78
C ALA A 16 -3.76 4.75 -4.65
N ASN A 17 -2.65 5.36 -4.22
CA ASN A 17 -1.97 6.44 -4.96
C ASN A 17 -0.72 5.94 -5.73
N ILE A 18 -0.31 4.69 -5.52
CA ILE A 18 0.90 4.12 -6.11
C ILE A 18 0.79 3.94 -7.64
N PRO A 19 -0.31 3.40 -8.21
CA PRO A 19 -0.39 3.14 -9.65
C PRO A 19 -0.19 4.38 -10.52
N ASP A 20 -0.63 5.55 -10.04
CA ASP A 20 -0.53 6.84 -10.71
C ASP A 20 0.92 7.35 -10.89
N PHE A 21 1.94 6.63 -10.44
CA PHE A 21 3.34 6.99 -10.69
C PHE A 21 3.80 6.69 -12.12
N ASP A 22 2.99 5.98 -12.92
CA ASP A 22 3.22 5.75 -14.34
C ASP A 22 2.97 6.99 -15.24
N HIS A 23 2.36 8.03 -14.68
CA HIS A 23 2.03 9.25 -15.41
C HIS A 23 3.30 10.00 -15.85
N LYS A 24 3.34 10.41 -17.12
CA LYS A 24 4.46 11.21 -17.69
C LYS A 24 4.79 12.47 -16.86
N PHE A 25 3.79 13.08 -16.21
CA PHE A 25 3.97 14.25 -15.36
C PHE A 25 4.69 13.98 -14.02
N LYS A 26 4.85 12.71 -13.65
CA LYS A 26 5.55 12.29 -12.43
C LYS A 26 6.95 11.72 -12.69
N LYS A 27 7.48 11.82 -13.92
CA LYS A 27 8.83 11.33 -14.26
C LYS A 27 9.92 11.86 -13.33
N ASP A 28 9.85 13.13 -12.92
CA ASP A 28 10.79 13.70 -11.95
C ASP A 28 10.73 13.01 -10.58
N HIS A 29 9.55 12.59 -10.14
CA HIS A 29 9.38 11.83 -8.91
C HIS A 29 9.91 10.41 -9.05
N VAL A 30 9.73 9.79 -10.22
CA VAL A 30 10.30 8.47 -10.54
C VAL A 30 11.84 8.53 -10.53
N TYR A 31 12.46 9.55 -11.13
CA TYR A 31 13.92 9.71 -11.06
C TYR A 31 14.41 9.94 -9.64
N LYS A 32 13.71 10.75 -8.84
CA LYS A 32 14.02 10.93 -7.42
C LYS A 32 13.94 9.61 -6.64
N LEU A 33 12.95 8.77 -6.94
CA LEU A 33 12.81 7.44 -6.33
C LEU A 33 14.00 6.54 -6.68
N ILE A 34 14.42 6.51 -7.96
CA ILE A 34 15.59 5.73 -8.40
C ILE A 34 16.87 6.23 -7.70
N ILE A 35 17.10 7.54 -7.68
CA ILE A 35 18.27 8.16 -7.04
C ILE A 35 18.27 7.85 -5.54
N LEU A 36 17.12 8.00 -4.87
CA LEU A 36 16.98 7.65 -3.45
C LEU A 36 17.31 6.17 -3.21
N GLY A 37 16.78 5.27 -4.04
CA GLY A 37 17.06 3.84 -3.94
C GLY A 37 18.55 3.52 -4.09
N LEU A 38 19.25 4.18 -5.03
CA LEU A 38 20.69 4.04 -5.20
C LEU A 38 21.47 4.57 -3.99
N ILE A 39 21.09 5.73 -3.44
CA ILE A 39 21.70 6.28 -2.23
C ILE A 39 21.54 5.32 -1.05
N VAL A 40 20.32 4.79 -0.84
CA VAL A 40 20.03 3.82 0.22
C VAL A 40 20.84 2.54 0.01
N PHE A 41 20.88 2.01 -1.22
CA PHE A 41 21.67 0.82 -1.57
C PHE A 41 23.16 1.01 -1.26
N ILE A 42 23.78 2.09 -1.75
CA ILE A 42 25.21 2.36 -1.54
C ILE A 42 25.51 2.54 -0.05
N SER A 43 24.66 3.29 0.66
CA SER A 43 24.84 3.53 2.10
C SER A 43 24.81 2.23 2.90
N LEU A 44 23.78 1.39 2.67
CA LEU A 44 23.65 0.11 3.34
C LEU A 44 24.80 -0.85 2.97
N TYR A 45 25.22 -0.85 1.71
CA TYR A 45 26.35 -1.67 1.25
C TYR A 45 27.67 -1.29 1.95
N ILE A 46 28.00 0.02 2.04
CA ILE A 46 29.20 0.51 2.75
C ILE A 46 29.17 0.12 4.23
N LEU A 47 27.98 0.20 4.84
CA LEU A 47 27.76 -0.18 6.24
C LEU A 47 27.69 -1.71 6.46
N LYS A 48 27.83 -2.51 5.39
CA LYS A 48 27.69 -3.99 5.40
C LYS A 48 26.33 -4.48 5.94
N LEU A 49 25.29 -3.69 5.68
CA LEU A 49 23.91 -3.99 6.05
C LEU A 49 23.13 -4.62 4.89
N PRO A 50 21.98 -5.27 5.16
CA PRO A 50 21.07 -5.78 4.13
C PRO A 50 20.63 -4.70 3.13
N TYR A 51 21.36 -4.60 2.01
CA TYR A 51 21.22 -3.53 1.02
C TYR A 51 20.05 -3.73 0.04
N PHE A 52 19.35 -4.87 0.12
CA PHE A 52 18.28 -5.21 -0.82
C PHE A 52 17.10 -4.24 -0.78
N VAL A 53 16.86 -3.55 0.33
CA VAL A 53 15.82 -2.50 0.41
C VAL A 53 16.07 -1.41 -0.63
N GLY A 54 17.32 -0.95 -0.77
CA GLY A 54 17.68 0.04 -1.79
C GLY A 54 17.46 -0.48 -3.22
N LEU A 55 17.80 -1.74 -3.48
CA LEU A 55 17.56 -2.38 -4.78
C LEU A 55 16.08 -2.50 -5.12
N ILE A 56 15.22 -2.82 -4.14
CA ILE A 56 13.77 -2.89 -4.35
C ILE A 56 13.19 -1.50 -4.66
N ILE A 57 13.69 -0.44 -4.01
CA ILE A 57 13.28 0.94 -4.32
C ILE A 57 13.67 1.30 -5.77
N VAL A 58 14.88 0.93 -6.21
CA VAL A 58 15.32 1.13 -7.60
C VAL A 58 14.44 0.34 -8.56
N PHE A 59 14.17 -0.94 -8.27
CA PHE A 59 13.29 -1.80 -9.07
C PHE A 59 11.88 -1.19 -9.21
N LEU A 60 11.35 -0.63 -8.12
CA LEU A 60 10.05 0.04 -8.14
C LEU A 60 10.08 1.29 -9.04
N GLY A 61 11.13 2.10 -8.96
CA GLY A 61 11.32 3.25 -9.85
C GLY A 61 11.44 2.87 -11.32
N ILE A 62 12.19 1.81 -11.63
CA ILE A 62 12.28 1.24 -12.98
C ILE A 62 10.92 0.75 -13.48
N THR A 63 10.14 0.10 -12.60
CA THR A 63 8.79 -0.37 -12.93
C THR A 63 7.88 0.80 -13.34
N PHE A 64 7.90 1.91 -12.62
CA PHE A 64 7.15 3.10 -13.02
C PHE A 64 7.70 3.75 -14.29
N TYR A 65 9.03 3.76 -14.46
CA TYR A 65 9.68 4.36 -15.62
C TYR A 65 9.28 3.67 -16.93
N PHE A 66 9.22 2.33 -16.94
CA PHE A 66 8.87 1.54 -18.13
C PHE A 66 7.37 1.26 -18.25
N SER A 67 6.56 1.48 -17.21
CA SER A 67 5.12 1.31 -17.32
C SER A 67 4.53 2.39 -18.23
N GLU A 68 3.91 1.96 -19.32
CA GLU A 68 3.04 2.84 -20.10
C GLU A 68 1.80 3.23 -19.29
N HIS A 69 1.32 4.45 -19.50
CA HIS A 69 0.18 4.97 -18.75
C HIS A 69 -1.06 4.06 -18.90
N ARG A 70 -1.64 3.62 -17.78
CA ARG A 70 -2.81 2.71 -17.70
C ARG A 70 -2.59 1.32 -18.30
N SER A 71 -1.34 0.87 -18.33
CA SER A 71 -0.96 -0.45 -18.80
C SER A 71 -0.58 -1.36 -17.63
N PHE A 72 0.72 -1.46 -17.31
CA PHE A 72 1.19 -2.45 -16.35
C PHE A 72 0.75 -2.15 -14.92
N THR A 73 0.95 -0.92 -14.42
CA THR A 73 0.61 -0.53 -13.04
C THR A 73 -0.89 -0.61 -12.73
N HIS A 74 -1.76 -0.59 -13.76
CA HIS A 74 -3.22 -0.71 -13.64
C HIS A 74 -3.73 -2.14 -14.01
N SER A 75 -2.83 -3.11 -14.05
CA SER A 75 -3.14 -4.54 -14.27
C SER A 75 -3.08 -5.33 -12.96
N ILE A 76 -3.63 -6.55 -12.93
CA ILE A 76 -3.50 -7.44 -11.77
C ILE A 76 -2.03 -7.79 -11.52
N PHE A 77 -1.25 -8.03 -12.57
CA PHE A 77 0.17 -8.35 -12.43
C PHE A 77 0.96 -7.18 -11.86
N GLY A 78 0.71 -5.97 -12.36
CA GLY A 78 1.29 -4.76 -11.78
C GLY A 78 0.84 -4.55 -10.35
N ALA A 79 -0.43 -4.79 -10.02
CA ALA A 79 -0.91 -4.70 -8.65
C ALA A 79 -0.14 -5.62 -7.70
N LEU A 80 0.09 -6.87 -8.10
CA LEU A 80 0.88 -7.82 -7.33
C LEU A 80 2.34 -7.36 -7.19
N VAL A 81 2.98 -6.94 -8.29
CA VAL A 81 4.38 -6.47 -8.26
C VAL A 81 4.54 -5.23 -7.37
N LEU A 82 3.67 -4.22 -7.52
CA LEU A 82 3.69 -3.01 -6.71
C LEU A 82 3.46 -3.32 -5.23
N THR A 83 2.46 -4.15 -4.93
CA THR A 83 2.14 -4.56 -3.55
C THR A 83 3.32 -5.32 -2.92
N SER A 84 3.90 -6.28 -3.63
CA SER A 84 5.04 -7.06 -3.15
C SER A 84 6.27 -6.18 -2.92
N ALA A 85 6.61 -5.31 -3.87
CA ALA A 85 7.76 -4.43 -3.74
C ALA A 85 7.62 -3.46 -2.55
N VAL A 86 6.45 -2.82 -2.42
CA VAL A 86 6.21 -1.82 -1.36
C VAL A 86 6.11 -2.50 0.02
N SER A 87 5.48 -3.68 0.10
CA SER A 87 5.42 -4.43 1.36
C SER A 87 6.79 -4.91 1.81
N LEU A 88 7.64 -5.40 0.89
CA LEU A 88 9.03 -5.77 1.20
C LEU A 88 9.86 -4.57 1.66
N ILE A 89 9.69 -3.39 1.04
CA ILE A 89 10.35 -2.16 1.52
C ILE A 89 9.99 -1.90 2.98
N ILE A 90 8.71 -1.97 3.35
CA ILE A 90 8.28 -1.72 4.73
C ILE A 90 8.83 -2.78 5.69
N ILE A 91 8.61 -4.08 5.37
CA ILE A 91 8.96 -5.19 6.26
C ILE A 91 10.48 -5.23 6.48
N TRP A 92 11.28 -5.12 5.43
CA TRP A 92 12.74 -5.17 5.59
C TRP A 92 13.31 -3.88 6.19
N SER A 93 12.70 -2.72 5.93
CA SER A 93 13.09 -1.50 6.65
C SER A 93 12.77 -1.60 8.15
N TYR A 94 11.64 -2.21 8.50
CA TYR A 94 11.26 -2.46 9.89
C TYR A 94 12.26 -3.39 10.59
N GLU A 95 12.57 -4.54 9.98
CA GLU A 95 13.57 -5.49 10.51
C GLU A 95 14.97 -4.87 10.63
N LEU A 96 15.37 -4.06 9.63
CA LEU A 96 16.62 -3.30 9.69
C LEU A 96 16.63 -2.37 10.92
N VAL A 97 15.59 -1.57 11.12
CA VAL A 97 15.53 -0.63 12.25
C VAL A 97 15.57 -1.37 13.58
N LEU A 98 14.79 -2.45 13.73
CA LEU A 98 14.81 -3.28 14.95
C LEU A 98 16.21 -3.83 15.28
N GLY A 99 16.99 -4.20 14.26
CA GLY A 99 18.36 -4.67 14.44
C GLY A 99 19.32 -3.61 15.03
N PHE A 100 18.97 -2.32 14.97
CA PHE A 100 19.83 -1.22 15.44
C PHE A 100 19.26 -0.42 16.62
N THR A 101 17.94 -0.48 16.85
CA THR A 101 17.30 0.33 17.87
C THR A 101 17.09 -0.44 19.17
N ILE A 102 17.35 0.22 20.30
CA ILE A 102 16.96 -0.24 21.64
C ILE A 102 15.46 0.06 21.91
N LEU A 103 14.80 0.78 20.99
CA LEU A 103 13.40 1.14 21.08
C LEU A 103 12.51 -0.10 20.88
N ASP A 104 11.94 -0.58 21.97
CA ASP A 104 10.93 -1.65 21.97
C ASP A 104 9.53 -1.11 21.67
N ASN A 105 9.41 -0.32 20.59
CA ASN A 105 8.12 0.22 20.16
C ASN A 105 7.92 0.04 18.66
N SER A 106 7.62 -1.20 18.28
CA SER A 106 7.32 -1.62 16.91
C SER A 106 6.23 -0.77 16.24
N TYR A 107 5.22 -0.34 17.01
CA TYR A 107 4.13 0.48 16.52
C TYR A 107 4.62 1.85 16.02
N LEU A 108 5.47 2.53 16.81
CA LEU A 108 6.05 3.82 16.41
C LEU A 108 7.02 3.69 15.24
N ILE A 109 7.83 2.62 15.20
CA ILE A 109 8.74 2.37 14.08
C ILE A 109 7.95 2.26 12.77
N ILE A 110 6.89 1.46 12.75
CA ILE A 110 6.04 1.35 11.55
C ILE A 110 5.32 2.65 11.24
N ALA A 111 4.86 3.40 12.24
CA ALA A 111 4.24 4.70 12.01
C ALA A 111 5.21 5.66 11.29
N VAL A 112 6.48 5.69 11.70
CA VAL A 112 7.52 6.50 11.04
C VAL A 112 7.78 6.00 9.61
N LEU A 113 7.87 4.69 9.40
CA LEU A 113 8.04 4.12 8.06
C LEU A 113 6.88 4.46 7.12
N ILE A 114 5.63 4.39 7.61
CA ILE A 114 4.44 4.79 6.87
C ILE A 114 4.46 6.29 6.57
N ALA A 115 4.87 7.12 7.52
CA ALA A 115 5.04 8.55 7.29
C ALA A 115 6.06 8.81 6.18
N LEU A 116 7.23 8.17 6.20
CA LEU A 116 8.24 8.26 5.15
C LEU A 116 7.71 7.78 3.79
N LEU A 117 6.97 6.66 3.78
CA LEU A 117 6.34 6.13 2.57
C LEU A 117 5.33 7.12 1.98
N SER A 118 4.59 7.84 2.84
CA SER A 118 3.63 8.84 2.42
C SER A 118 4.28 10.01 1.68
N PHE A 119 5.51 10.42 2.06
CA PHE A 119 6.28 11.43 1.33
C PHE A 119 6.67 10.97 -0.08
N LEU A 120 6.84 9.66 -0.29
CA LEU A 120 7.21 9.11 -1.59
C LEU A 120 6.02 9.04 -2.55
N PHE A 121 4.84 8.65 -2.06
CA PHE A 121 3.69 8.34 -2.92
C PHE A 121 2.56 9.36 -2.90
N LEU A 122 2.43 10.19 -1.86
CA LEU A 122 1.37 11.19 -1.82
C LEU A 122 1.84 12.49 -2.48
N ASN A 123 0.92 13.14 -3.19
CA ASN A 123 1.15 14.50 -3.68
C ASN A 123 1.17 15.49 -2.50
N LYS A 124 1.78 16.67 -2.69
CA LYS A 124 1.93 17.69 -1.62
C LYS A 124 0.61 18.09 -0.95
N LYS A 125 -0.50 18.14 -1.70
CA LYS A 125 -1.82 18.53 -1.15
C LYS A 125 -2.38 17.44 -0.24
N LEU A 126 -2.33 16.18 -0.69
CA LEU A 126 -2.77 15.03 0.09
C LEU A 126 -1.88 14.81 1.30
N LEU A 127 -0.56 14.92 1.14
CA LEU A 127 0.41 14.77 2.21
C LEU A 127 0.15 15.75 3.37
N LEU A 128 -0.18 17.01 3.04
CA LEU A 128 -0.46 18.06 4.02
C LEU A 128 -1.67 17.73 4.90
N VAL A 129 -2.69 17.07 4.34
CA VAL A 129 -3.88 16.63 5.09
C VAL A 129 -3.63 15.29 5.77
N PHE A 130 -2.93 14.39 5.09
CA PHE A 130 -2.70 13.02 5.52
C PHE A 130 -1.86 12.94 6.79
N LEU A 131 -0.72 13.64 6.86
CA LEU A 131 0.19 13.52 8.01
C LEU A 131 -0.47 13.96 9.33
N PRO A 132 -1.12 15.13 9.44
CA PRO A 132 -1.80 15.53 10.67
C PRO A 132 -2.88 14.53 11.09
N VAL A 133 -3.72 14.09 10.16
CA VAL A 133 -4.81 13.13 10.44
C VAL A 133 -4.24 11.78 10.87
N PHE A 134 -3.19 11.31 10.20
CA PHE A 134 -2.52 10.06 10.52
C PHE A 134 -1.95 10.10 11.94
N PHE A 135 -1.12 11.09 12.27
CA PHE A 135 -0.55 11.19 13.62
C PHE A 135 -1.62 11.40 14.69
N LEU A 136 -2.66 12.20 14.42
CA LEU A 136 -3.80 12.37 15.33
C LEU A 136 -4.49 11.01 15.61
N SER A 137 -4.67 10.18 14.58
CA SER A 137 -5.29 8.86 14.74
C SER A 137 -4.49 7.89 15.61
N LEU A 138 -3.16 8.01 15.63
CA LEU A 138 -2.29 7.19 16.49
C LEU A 138 -2.48 7.50 17.98
N PHE A 139 -2.91 8.72 18.34
CA PHE A 139 -3.19 9.08 19.73
C PHE A 139 -4.49 8.43 20.24
N PHE A 140 -5.49 8.31 19.37
CA PHE A 140 -6.81 7.74 19.72
C PHE A 140 -6.80 6.22 19.75
N ILE A 141 -5.98 5.57 18.92
CA ILE A 141 -5.90 4.12 18.79
C ILE A 141 -4.48 3.68 19.12
N LYS A 142 -4.29 3.16 20.35
CA LYS A 142 -3.00 2.70 20.87
C LYS A 142 -2.84 1.18 20.72
N ASP A 143 -1.59 0.74 20.54
CA ASP A 143 -1.15 -0.66 20.58
C ASP A 143 -1.98 -1.64 19.75
N VAL A 144 -1.90 -1.47 18.43
CA VAL A 144 -2.43 -2.46 17.52
C VAL A 144 -1.27 -3.27 16.96
N ASN A 145 -1.18 -4.52 17.41
CA ASN A 145 -0.34 -5.53 16.77
C ASN A 145 -0.66 -5.59 15.28
N PHE A 146 0.37 -5.65 14.46
CA PHE A 146 0.25 -5.80 13.03
C PHE A 146 0.92 -7.12 12.61
N ASN A 147 0.38 -7.75 11.58
CA ASN A 147 1.01 -8.88 10.92
C ASN A 147 1.54 -8.46 9.55
N TYR A 148 2.64 -9.06 9.09
CA TYR A 148 3.15 -8.90 7.73
C TYR A 148 2.09 -9.21 6.68
N ILE A 149 1.23 -10.19 6.93
CA ILE A 149 0.09 -10.51 6.06
C ILE A 149 -0.88 -9.32 5.96
N GLU A 150 -1.14 -8.63 7.07
CA GLU A 150 -2.03 -7.47 7.08
C GLU A 150 -1.43 -6.27 6.35
N ILE A 151 -0.11 -6.05 6.45
CA ILE A 151 0.60 -5.03 5.66
C ILE A 151 0.42 -5.29 4.16
N VAL A 152 0.66 -6.54 3.72
CA VAL A 152 0.51 -6.94 2.32
C VAL A 152 -0.94 -6.74 1.87
N LEU A 153 -1.92 -7.21 2.65
CA LEU A 153 -3.34 -7.10 2.32
C LEU A 153 -3.81 -5.64 2.28
N ALA A 154 -3.35 -4.79 3.19
CA ALA A 154 -3.70 -3.38 3.22
C ALA A 154 -3.21 -2.65 1.96
N LEU A 155 -1.95 -2.86 1.58
CA LEU A 155 -1.39 -2.31 0.34
C LEU A 155 -2.11 -2.86 -0.89
N PHE A 156 -2.38 -4.17 -0.93
CA PHE A 156 -3.09 -4.81 -2.03
C PHE A 156 -4.48 -4.21 -2.21
N LEU A 157 -5.24 -4.05 -1.12
CA LEU A 157 -6.57 -3.44 -1.15
C LEU A 157 -6.51 -1.99 -1.64
N GLY A 158 -5.48 -1.24 -1.24
CA GLY A 158 -5.23 0.11 -1.74
C GLY A 158 -5.04 0.13 -3.25
N VAL A 159 -4.04 -0.60 -3.75
CA VAL A 159 -3.71 -0.68 -5.18
C VAL A 159 -4.90 -1.23 -5.99
N PHE A 160 -5.57 -2.27 -5.49
CA PHE A 160 -6.72 -2.87 -6.15
C PHE A 160 -7.92 -1.92 -6.20
N SER A 161 -8.17 -1.13 -5.14
CA SER A 161 -9.25 -0.14 -5.13
C SER A 161 -9.08 0.92 -6.22
N HIS A 162 -7.84 1.32 -6.49
CA HIS A 162 -7.51 2.23 -7.59
C HIS A 162 -7.90 1.63 -8.94
N ILE A 163 -7.50 0.38 -9.20
CA ILE A 163 -7.84 -0.35 -10.45
C ILE A 163 -9.37 -0.50 -10.60
N VAL A 164 -10.06 -0.85 -9.51
CA VAL A 164 -11.53 -0.97 -9.50
C VAL A 164 -12.17 0.37 -9.86
N LEU A 165 -11.70 1.47 -9.27
CA LEU A 165 -12.23 2.80 -9.54
C LEU A 165 -12.00 3.21 -11.00
N ASP A 166 -10.80 2.96 -11.54
CA ASP A 166 -10.47 3.25 -12.94
C ASP A 166 -11.34 2.49 -13.95
N SER A 167 -11.83 1.30 -13.59
CA SER A 167 -12.74 0.53 -14.44
C SER A 167 -14.09 1.24 -14.68
N PHE A 168 -14.48 2.19 -13.83
CA PHE A 168 -15.67 3.01 -14.02
C PHE A 168 -15.47 4.17 -15.00
N THR A 169 -14.23 4.43 -15.43
CA THR A 169 -13.95 5.48 -16.41
C THR A 169 -14.26 5.02 -17.85
N PRO A 170 -14.61 5.95 -18.77
CA PRO A 170 -14.87 5.62 -20.17
C PRO A 170 -13.67 4.98 -20.88
N ALA A 171 -12.45 5.23 -20.41
CA ALA A 171 -11.22 4.71 -21.01
C ALA A 171 -11.05 3.19 -20.81
N GLY A 172 -11.64 2.64 -19.75
CA GLY A 172 -11.46 1.26 -19.30
C GLY A 172 -10.04 0.97 -18.80
N ILE A 173 -9.82 -0.27 -18.35
CA ILE A 173 -8.54 -0.76 -17.81
C ILE A 173 -8.08 -2.04 -18.51
N LYS A 174 -6.77 -2.22 -18.67
CA LYS A 174 -6.15 -3.44 -19.24
C LYS A 174 -5.70 -4.37 -18.12
N ILE A 175 -6.64 -5.10 -17.53
CA ILE A 175 -6.41 -5.96 -16.35
C ILE A 175 -5.28 -6.99 -16.54
N PHE A 176 -5.16 -7.53 -17.75
CA PHE A 176 -4.24 -8.60 -18.06
C PHE A 176 -2.96 -8.12 -18.76
N ALA A 177 -2.68 -6.81 -18.77
CA ALA A 177 -1.40 -6.31 -19.27
C ALA A 177 -0.24 -6.88 -18.41
N PRO A 178 0.92 -7.23 -19.00
CA PRO A 178 1.27 -7.08 -20.42
C PRO A 178 0.81 -8.25 -21.31
N LEU A 179 0.24 -9.32 -20.74
CA LEU A 179 -0.15 -10.52 -21.48
C LEU A 179 -1.31 -10.29 -22.48
N SER A 180 -2.21 -9.36 -22.17
CA SER A 180 -3.32 -8.99 -23.05
C SER A 180 -3.65 -7.50 -22.97
N SER A 181 -4.00 -6.92 -24.11
CA SER A 181 -4.46 -5.54 -24.25
C SER A 181 -5.98 -5.38 -24.14
N LYS A 182 -6.72 -6.46 -23.88
CA LYS A 182 -8.18 -6.44 -23.76
C LYS A 182 -8.61 -5.56 -22.59
N LYS A 183 -9.51 -4.61 -22.87
CA LYS A 183 -10.06 -3.70 -21.87
C LYS A 183 -11.26 -4.29 -21.15
N VAL A 184 -11.38 -3.94 -19.88
CA VAL A 184 -12.63 -4.09 -19.13
C VAL A 184 -13.09 -2.75 -18.59
N TYR A 185 -14.35 -2.73 -18.16
CA TYR A 185 -15.09 -1.52 -17.83
C TYR A 185 -15.96 -1.76 -16.57
N LYS A 186 -16.96 -0.91 -16.37
CA LYS A 186 -17.87 -0.87 -15.21
C LYS A 186 -18.38 -2.21 -14.69
N ARG A 187 -18.68 -3.20 -15.57
CA ARG A 187 -19.14 -4.53 -15.12
C ARG A 187 -18.11 -5.24 -14.25
N PHE A 188 -16.83 -5.13 -14.60
CA PHE A 188 -15.74 -5.66 -13.78
C PHE A 188 -15.72 -4.95 -12.41
N GLY A 189 -15.74 -3.62 -12.39
CA GLY A 189 -15.71 -2.86 -11.14
C GLY A 189 -16.87 -3.21 -10.20
N LEU A 190 -18.08 -3.36 -10.73
CA LEU A 190 -19.24 -3.80 -9.93
C LEU A 190 -19.06 -5.20 -9.35
N ILE A 191 -18.57 -6.16 -10.13
CA ILE A 191 -18.29 -7.53 -9.66
C ILE A 191 -17.20 -7.50 -8.59
N SER A 192 -16.13 -6.73 -8.78
CA SER A 192 -15.05 -6.59 -7.81
C SER A 192 -15.54 -5.99 -6.48
N ILE A 193 -16.35 -4.94 -6.53
CA ILE A 193 -16.94 -4.34 -5.32
C ILE A 193 -17.82 -5.36 -4.61
N PHE A 194 -18.67 -6.09 -5.34
CA PHE A 194 -19.54 -7.11 -4.77
C PHE A 194 -18.74 -8.21 -4.06
N ILE A 195 -17.68 -8.71 -4.69
CA ILE A 195 -16.76 -9.70 -4.10
C ILE A 195 -16.09 -9.13 -2.84
N LEU A 196 -15.60 -7.88 -2.87
CA LEU A 196 -14.97 -7.24 -1.71
C LEU A 196 -15.95 -7.08 -0.54
N VAL A 197 -17.22 -6.73 -0.81
CA VAL A 197 -18.25 -6.63 0.22
C VAL A 197 -18.52 -7.99 0.86
N ILE A 198 -18.62 -9.07 0.06
CA ILE A 198 -18.76 -10.44 0.59
C ILE A 198 -17.58 -10.79 1.49
N PHE A 199 -16.34 -10.58 1.03
CA PHE A 199 -15.16 -10.86 1.84
C PHE A 199 -15.12 -10.03 3.13
N ALA A 200 -15.51 -8.75 3.08
CA ALA A 200 -15.56 -7.89 4.26
C ALA A 200 -16.59 -8.41 5.29
N ILE A 201 -17.76 -8.85 4.83
CA ILE A 201 -18.79 -9.43 5.69
C ILE A 201 -18.30 -10.74 6.30
N MET A 202 -17.75 -11.65 5.49
CA MET A 202 -17.21 -12.93 5.97
C MET A 202 -16.11 -12.74 7.02
N TYR A 203 -15.22 -11.77 6.81
CA TYR A 203 -14.16 -11.44 7.77
C TYR A 203 -14.70 -10.89 9.10
N ARG A 204 -15.82 -10.15 9.07
CA ARG A 204 -16.41 -9.53 10.26
C ARG A 204 -17.51 -10.36 10.93
N LEU A 205 -17.98 -11.42 10.26
CA LEU A 205 -19.03 -12.32 10.74
C LEU A 205 -18.80 -12.79 12.18
N PRO A 206 -17.60 -13.26 12.58
CA PRO A 206 -17.37 -13.76 13.95
C PRO A 206 -17.59 -12.69 15.02
N ILE A 207 -17.23 -11.43 14.73
CA ILE A 207 -17.43 -10.30 15.64
C ILE A 207 -18.92 -9.96 15.73
N LEU A 208 -19.62 -9.96 14.59
CA LEU A 208 -21.06 -9.70 14.54
C LEU A 208 -21.85 -10.77 15.31
N PHE A 209 -21.48 -12.04 15.16
CA PHE A 209 -22.07 -13.14 15.94
C PHE A 209 -21.80 -12.99 17.44
N LYS A 210 -20.57 -12.64 17.83
CA LYS A 210 -20.24 -12.40 19.24
C LYS A 210 -21.03 -11.24 19.85
N LEU A 211 -21.23 -10.14 19.10
CA LEU A 211 -22.06 -9.02 19.52
C LEU A 211 -23.54 -9.41 19.66
N PHE A 212 -24.02 -10.25 18.75
CA PHE A 212 -25.39 -10.77 18.79
C PHE A 212 -25.62 -11.71 19.98
N GLU A 213 -24.70 -12.63 20.25
CA GLU A 213 -24.73 -13.47 21.45
C GLU A 213 -24.71 -12.63 22.74
N GLN A 214 -23.86 -11.60 22.79
CA GLN A 214 -23.78 -10.70 23.94
C GLN A 214 -25.09 -9.93 24.14
N TYR A 215 -25.73 -9.47 23.07
CA TYR A 215 -27.04 -8.80 23.13
C TYR A 215 -28.12 -9.75 23.65
N ILE A 216 -28.19 -10.99 23.15
CA ILE A 216 -29.15 -11.99 23.63
C ILE A 216 -28.93 -12.29 25.11
N SER A 217 -27.67 -12.42 25.56
CA SER A 217 -27.35 -12.72 26.97
C SER A 217 -27.68 -11.59 27.96
N MET A 218 -28.03 -10.38 27.47
CA MET A 218 -28.49 -9.27 28.31
C MET A 218 -30.01 -9.30 28.56
N PHE A 219 -30.76 -10.17 27.88
CA PHE A 219 -32.21 -10.38 28.07
C PHE A 219 -32.48 -11.75 28.70
#